data_AF-R1HE92-F1
#
_entry.id   AF-R1HE92-F1
#
_cell.length_a   1.000
_cell.length_b   1.000
_cell.length_c   1.000
_cell.angle_alpha   90.00
_cell.angle_beta   90.00
_cell.angle_gamma   90.00
#
_symmetry.space_group_name_H-M   'P 1'
#
loop_
_entity.id
_entity.type
_entity.pdbx_description
1 polymer ?
#
loop_
_entity_poly.entity_id
_entity_poly.type
_entity_poly.pdbx_seq_one_letter_code
_entity_poly.pdbx_strand_id
1 'polypeptide(L)'
;MLTSYLDIQPEVAAALAAGHPVVALESTIISHGMPYPQNVETARRVEQVVRDNGAIPATIAIMDGRLKVGLDNDMLEALGRAGHRVTKCSRRDIPFVLAKRAMGATTVASTMIIAAMAKIRVFATGGIGGVHRGAQESFDISADLQELAQTPVAVVCAG
;
A
#
# COMPACT_ATOMS: atom_id res chain seq x y z
N MET A 1 -9.83 -1.04 -17.40
CA MET A 1 -10.84 -0.14 -16.79
C MET A 1 -10.41 0.47 -15.46
N LEU A 2 -9.65 -0.20 -14.57
CA LEU A 2 -9.11 0.46 -13.35
C LEU A 2 -7.83 1.27 -13.58
N THR A 3 -7.08 0.98 -14.65
CA THR A 3 -5.85 1.72 -15.02
C THR A 3 -6.06 3.21 -15.27
N SER A 4 -7.28 3.66 -15.59
CA SER A 4 -7.60 5.09 -15.72
C SER A 4 -7.59 5.85 -14.40
N TYR A 5 -7.67 5.14 -13.27
CA TYR A 5 -7.59 5.70 -11.91
C TYR A 5 -6.17 5.67 -11.32
N LEU A 6 -5.22 5.06 -12.03
CA LEU A 6 -3.85 4.85 -11.55
C LEU A 6 -2.99 6.08 -11.86
N ASP A 7 -2.36 6.64 -10.83
CA ASP A 7 -1.30 7.64 -10.96
C ASP A 7 0.00 7.04 -10.43
N ILE A 8 1.02 7.00 -11.28
CA ILE A 8 2.36 6.57 -10.91
C ILE A 8 3.22 7.82 -10.81
N GLN A 9 3.89 8.00 -9.66
CA GLN A 9 4.79 9.11 -9.41
C GLN A 9 5.96 9.07 -10.43
N PRO A 10 6.43 10.22 -10.96
CA PRO A 10 7.37 10.24 -12.08
C PRO A 10 8.66 9.43 -11.89
N GLU A 11 9.23 9.44 -10.69
CA GLU A 11 10.44 8.66 -10.35
C GLU A 11 10.17 7.15 -10.44
N VAL A 12 9.03 6.71 -9.91
CA VAL A 12 8.61 5.31 -9.99
C VAL A 12 8.37 4.89 -11.44
N ALA A 13 7.68 5.73 -12.22
CA ALA A 13 7.41 5.47 -13.63
C ALA A 13 8.71 5.37 -14.45
N ALA A 14 9.66 6.28 -14.20
CA ALA A 14 10.97 6.27 -14.85
C ALA A 14 11.78 5.02 -14.48
N ALA A 15 11.77 4.62 -13.21
CA ALA A 15 12.44 3.41 -12.73
C ALA A 15 11.89 2.15 -13.42
N LEU A 16 10.56 2.03 -13.49
CA LEU A 16 9.89 0.92 -14.18
C LEU A 16 10.23 0.88 -15.67
N ALA A 17 10.24 2.03 -16.35
CA ALA A 17 10.59 2.13 -17.77
C ALA A 17 12.05 1.76 -18.05
N ALA A 18 12.96 2.09 -17.12
CA ALA A 18 14.39 1.75 -17.20
C ALA A 18 14.72 0.33 -16.72
N GLY A 19 13.74 -0.44 -16.23
CA GLY A 19 13.98 -1.77 -15.65
C GLY A 19 14.71 -1.74 -14.30
N HIS A 20 14.72 -0.60 -13.61
CA HIS A 20 15.27 -0.47 -12.27
C HIS A 20 14.35 -1.12 -11.22
N PRO A 21 14.92 -1.64 -10.12
CA PRO A 21 14.13 -2.28 -9.07
C PRO A 21 13.23 -1.28 -8.35
N VAL A 22 11.96 -1.64 -8.18
CA VAL A 22 10.96 -0.87 -7.43
C VAL A 22 10.36 -1.75 -6.34
N VAL A 23 10.24 -1.22 -5.13
CA VAL A 23 9.63 -1.89 -3.98
C VAL A 23 8.37 -1.13 -3.57
N ALA A 24 7.21 -1.78 -3.68
CA ALA A 24 5.97 -1.23 -3.15
C ALA A 24 5.99 -1.22 -1.63
N LEU A 25 5.29 -0.26 -1.02
CA LEU A 25 5.09 -0.13 0.43
C LEU A 25 3.61 0.19 0.72
N GLU A 26 3.04 -0.35 1.79
CA GLU A 26 1.64 -0.10 2.15
C GLU A 26 1.44 1.16 3.00
N SER A 27 0.21 1.68 3.06
CA SER A 27 -0.15 2.85 3.85
C SER A 27 -1.00 2.55 5.10
N THR A 28 -1.49 1.32 5.28
CA THR A 28 -2.21 0.93 6.52
C THR A 28 -1.34 1.09 7.75
N ILE A 29 -0.07 0.69 7.70
CA ILE A 29 0.88 0.87 8.80
C ILE A 29 1.04 2.35 9.21
N ILE A 30 0.89 3.28 8.25
CA ILE A 30 1.01 4.72 8.48
C ILE A 30 -0.25 5.25 9.21
N SER A 31 -1.45 4.89 8.74
CA SER A 31 -2.68 5.47 9.29
C SER A 31 -3.24 4.73 10.51
N HIS A 32 -2.95 3.43 10.63
CA HIS A 32 -3.57 2.53 11.62
C HIS A 32 -2.56 1.70 12.43
N GLY A 33 -1.29 1.65 12.02
CA GLY A 33 -0.27 0.84 12.68
C GLY A 33 0.56 1.59 13.72
N MET A 34 0.69 2.91 13.58
CA MET A 34 1.55 3.74 14.43
C MET A 34 0.92 5.12 14.72
N PRO A 35 1.20 5.73 15.89
CA PRO A 35 0.76 7.09 16.19
C PRO A 35 1.55 8.13 15.38
N TYR A 36 0.97 9.32 15.21
CA TYR A 36 1.66 10.49 14.66
C TYR A 36 2.53 11.16 15.74
N PRO A 37 3.77 11.60 15.44
CA PRO A 37 4.43 11.65 14.12
C PRO A 37 5.23 10.38 13.73
N GLN A 38 5.31 9.38 14.62
CA GLN A 38 6.15 8.20 14.42
C GLN A 38 5.78 7.41 13.16
N ASN A 39 4.51 7.42 12.77
CA ASN A 39 4.03 6.81 11.54
C ASN A 39 4.71 7.39 10.28
N VAL A 40 4.74 8.71 10.14
CA VAL A 40 5.37 9.43 9.02
C VAL A 40 6.88 9.24 9.05
N GLU A 41 7.49 9.39 10.22
CA GLU A 41 8.94 9.19 10.41
C GLU A 41 9.35 7.77 10.03
N THR A 42 8.56 6.77 10.39
CA THR A 42 8.82 5.38 10.04
C THR A 42 8.66 5.14 8.54
N ALA A 43 7.59 5.65 7.92
CA ALA A 43 7.40 5.52 6.49
C ALA A 43 8.58 6.13 5.70
N ARG A 44 9.02 7.34 6.07
CA ARG A 44 10.20 7.99 5.47
C ARG A 44 11.48 7.17 5.66
N ARG A 45 11.70 6.61 6.86
CA ARG A 45 12.86 5.75 7.13
C ARG A 45 12.84 4.48 6.28
N VAL A 46 11.68 3.86 6.11
CA VAL A 46 11.54 2.67 5.26
C VAL A 46 11.78 3.01 3.79
N GLU A 47 11.24 4.13 3.30
CA GLU A 47 11.56 4.61 1.94
C GLU A 47 13.07 4.84 1.75
N GLN A 48 13.73 5.45 2.74
CA GLN A 48 15.17 5.66 2.70
C GLN A 48 15.95 4.35 2.69
N VAL A 49 15.57 3.36 3.50
CA VAL A 49 16.22 2.03 3.50
C VAL A 49 16.12 1.35 2.13
N VAL A 50 14.98 1.47 1.45
CA VAL A 50 14.84 0.94 0.08
C VAL A 50 15.82 1.64 -0.88
N ARG A 51 15.94 2.97 -0.78
CA ARG A 51 16.88 3.77 -1.59
C ARG A 51 18.34 3.42 -1.32
N ASP A 52 18.71 3.28 -0.05
CA ASP A 52 20.06 2.92 0.38
C ASP A 52 20.50 1.55 -0.15
N ASN A 53 19.53 0.67 -0.47
CA ASN A 53 19.75 -0.64 -1.08
C ASN A 53 19.59 -0.63 -2.62
N GLY A 54 19.58 0.54 -3.25
CA GLY A 54 19.61 0.70 -4.71
C GLY A 54 18.28 0.48 -5.43
N ALA A 55 17.15 0.48 -4.70
CA ALA A 55 15.82 0.38 -5.28
C ALA A 55 15.00 1.66 -5.08
N ILE A 56 13.92 1.82 -5.85
CA ILE A 56 13.01 2.94 -5.74
C ILE A 56 11.79 2.55 -4.90
N PRO A 57 11.49 3.25 -3.79
CA PRO A 57 10.29 2.98 -3.01
C PRO A 57 9.05 3.54 -3.71
N ALA A 58 7.95 2.79 -3.62
CA ALA A 58 6.64 3.22 -4.09
C ALA A 58 5.61 2.99 -2.99
N THR A 59 5.47 3.95 -2.07
CA THR A 59 4.38 3.95 -1.09
C THR A 59 3.04 4.11 -1.82
N ILE A 60 2.08 3.23 -1.52
CA ILE A 60 0.80 3.16 -2.21
C ILE A 60 -0.32 3.60 -1.27
N ALA A 61 -1.23 4.42 -1.79
CA ALA A 61 -2.46 4.83 -1.11
C ALA A 61 -3.54 5.23 -2.11
N ILE A 62 -4.75 5.49 -1.61
CA ILE A 62 -5.83 6.11 -2.39
C ILE A 62 -5.98 7.55 -1.92
N MET A 63 -5.89 8.51 -2.84
CA MET A 63 -6.03 9.94 -2.55
C MET A 63 -6.82 10.64 -3.64
N ASP A 64 -7.82 11.44 -3.25
CA ASP A 64 -8.66 12.24 -4.15
C ASP A 64 -9.20 11.45 -5.37
N GLY A 65 -9.67 10.23 -5.11
CA GLY A 65 -10.23 9.37 -6.16
C GLY A 65 -9.19 8.79 -7.12
N ARG A 66 -7.91 8.80 -6.75
CA ARG A 66 -6.79 8.24 -7.52
C ARG A 66 -6.06 7.16 -6.73
N LEU A 67 -5.66 6.10 -7.41
CA LEU A 67 -4.75 5.07 -6.89
C LEU A 67 -3.32 5.59 -7.09
N LYS A 68 -2.69 6.05 -6.01
CA LYS A 68 -1.34 6.63 -6.06
C LYS A 68 -0.28 5.54 -5.87
N VAL A 69 0.73 5.54 -6.72
CA VAL A 69 1.91 4.67 -6.64
C VAL A 69 3.15 5.54 -6.54
N GLY A 70 3.73 5.59 -5.34
CA GLY A 70 4.68 6.62 -4.92
C GLY A 70 3.93 7.83 -4.37
N LEU A 71 4.16 8.15 -3.10
CA LEU A 71 3.62 9.35 -2.46
C LEU A 71 4.71 10.40 -2.36
N ASP A 72 4.33 11.67 -2.46
CA ASP A 72 5.20 12.76 -2.04
C ASP A 72 5.12 13.00 -0.53
N ASN A 73 5.96 13.92 -0.05
CA ASN A 73 6.04 14.27 1.36
C ASN A 73 4.73 14.79 1.93
N ASP A 74 3.96 15.55 1.14
CA ASP A 74 2.72 16.19 1.60
C ASP A 74 1.60 15.16 1.70
N MET A 75 1.51 14.24 0.73
CA MET A 75 0.59 13.12 0.74
C MET A 75 0.85 12.17 1.92
N LEU A 76 2.12 11.86 2.19
CA LEU A 76 2.52 11.00 3.29
C LEU A 76 2.22 11.66 4.65
N GLU A 77 2.48 12.96 4.78
CA GLU A 77 2.13 13.75 5.96
C GLU A 77 0.61 13.83 6.18
N ALA A 78 -0.16 14.01 5.11
CA ALA A 78 -1.61 14.06 5.16
C ALA A 78 -2.22 12.74 5.68
N LEU A 79 -1.73 11.59 5.19
CA LEU A 79 -2.12 10.27 5.71
C LEU A 79 -1.80 10.13 7.19
N GLY A 80 -0.56 10.44 7.58
CA GLY A 80 -0.11 10.30 8.97
C GLY A 80 -0.89 11.16 9.95
N ARG A 81 -1.20 12.41 9.60
CA ARG A 81 -2.01 13.34 10.42
C ARG A 81 -3.49 12.97 10.47
N ALA A 82 -4.00 12.39 9.39
CA ALA A 82 -5.39 11.95 9.32
C ALA A 82 -5.62 10.69 10.18
N GLY A 83 -4.64 9.78 10.25
CA GLY A 83 -4.66 8.60 11.12
C GLY A 83 -5.93 7.78 10.92
N HIS A 84 -6.62 7.44 12.02
CA HIS A 84 -7.87 6.66 11.98
C HIS A 84 -9.04 7.28 11.21
N ARG A 85 -8.96 8.57 10.81
CA ARG A 85 -9.97 9.17 9.90
C ARG A 85 -9.80 8.69 8.45
N VAL A 86 -8.63 8.17 8.10
CA VAL A 86 -8.39 7.53 6.80
C VAL A 86 -9.11 6.18 6.78
N THR A 87 -9.71 5.82 5.65
CA THR A 87 -10.36 4.51 5.51
C THR A 87 -9.29 3.42 5.40
N LYS A 88 -9.27 2.45 6.31
CA LYS A 88 -8.48 1.21 6.13
C LYS A 88 -9.08 0.44 4.95
N CYS A 89 -8.35 0.41 3.84
CA CYS A 89 -8.86 -0.02 2.55
C CYS A 89 -8.33 -1.42 2.19
N SER A 90 -9.22 -2.40 2.15
CA SER A 90 -9.01 -3.71 1.54
C SER A 90 -9.68 -3.77 0.16
N ARG A 91 -9.57 -4.93 -0.51
CA ARG A 91 -10.04 -5.15 -1.89
C ARG A 91 -11.46 -4.64 -2.13
N ARG A 92 -12.39 -4.96 -1.22
CA ARG A 92 -13.81 -4.59 -1.32
C ARG A 92 -14.06 -3.08 -1.17
N ASP A 93 -13.14 -2.37 -0.54
CA ASP A 93 -13.29 -0.97 -0.17
C ASP A 93 -12.83 -0.03 -1.30
N ILE A 94 -11.89 -0.49 -2.16
CA ILE A 94 -11.28 0.30 -3.25
C ILE A 94 -12.33 1.07 -4.08
N PRO A 95 -13.39 0.44 -4.62
CA PRO A 95 -14.33 1.16 -5.47
C PRO A 95 -15.06 2.29 -4.75
N PHE A 96 -15.39 2.09 -3.47
CA PHE A 96 -16.11 3.08 -2.67
C PHE A 96 -15.22 4.25 -2.26
N VAL A 97 -13.96 3.97 -1.89
CA VAL A 97 -12.99 5.02 -1.56
C VAL A 97 -12.69 5.88 -2.79
N LEU A 98 -12.53 5.26 -3.96
CA LEU A 98 -12.35 5.96 -5.23
C LEU A 98 -13.57 6.83 -5.58
N ALA A 99 -14.78 6.25 -5.54
CA ALA A 99 -16.00 6.96 -5.90
C ALA A 99 -16.28 8.17 -4.99
N LYS A 100 -15.97 8.05 -3.69
CA LYS A 100 -16.12 9.13 -2.71
C LYS A 100 -14.99 10.15 -2.74
N ARG A 101 -13.94 9.93 -3.54
CA ARG A 101 -12.69 10.70 -3.51
C ARG A 101 -12.09 10.83 -2.11
N ALA A 102 -12.26 9.80 -1.29
CA ALA A 102 -11.76 9.76 0.08
C ALA A 102 -10.29 9.34 0.13
N MET A 103 -9.65 9.55 1.29
CA MET A 103 -8.35 8.95 1.58
C MET A 103 -8.51 7.48 1.99
N GLY A 104 -7.72 6.60 1.38
CA GLY A 104 -7.66 5.18 1.70
C GLY A 104 -6.23 4.75 2.02
N ALA A 105 -6.03 4.24 3.22
CA ALA A 105 -4.80 3.57 3.62
C ALA A 105 -4.90 2.11 3.18
N THR A 106 -4.11 1.72 2.20
CA THR A 106 -4.19 0.40 1.58
C THR A 106 -3.59 -0.66 2.49
N THR A 107 -4.34 -1.74 2.69
CA THR A 107 -3.86 -2.99 3.33
C THR A 107 -2.91 -3.73 2.40
N VAL A 108 -2.38 -4.88 2.84
CA VAL A 108 -1.60 -5.78 1.98
C VAL A 108 -2.37 -6.13 0.70
N ALA A 109 -3.63 -6.58 0.80
CA ALA A 109 -4.43 -6.92 -0.38
C ALA A 109 -4.56 -5.76 -1.38
N SER A 110 -4.96 -4.56 -0.91
CA SER A 110 -5.11 -3.41 -1.81
C SER A 110 -3.78 -2.95 -2.39
N THR A 111 -2.70 -3.01 -1.61
CA THR A 111 -1.34 -2.66 -2.06
C THR A 111 -0.88 -3.61 -3.15
N MET A 112 -1.10 -4.92 -3.01
CA MET A 112 -0.80 -5.92 -4.02
C MET A 112 -1.53 -5.66 -5.34
N ILE A 113 -2.85 -5.39 -5.28
CA ILE A 113 -3.66 -5.07 -6.47
C ILE A 113 -3.05 -3.89 -7.23
N ILE A 114 -2.78 -2.79 -6.52
CA ILE A 114 -2.31 -1.54 -7.15
C ILE A 114 -0.86 -1.69 -7.64
N ALA A 115 0.00 -2.38 -6.89
CA ALA A 115 1.37 -2.70 -7.29
C ALA A 115 1.39 -3.53 -8.59
N ALA A 116 0.55 -4.56 -8.67
CA ALA A 116 0.41 -5.39 -9.88
C ALA A 116 -0.10 -4.58 -11.08
N MET A 117 -1.05 -3.66 -10.87
CA MET A 117 -1.51 -2.73 -11.91
C MET A 117 -0.37 -1.84 -12.44
N ALA A 118 0.54 -1.41 -11.56
CA ALA A 118 1.75 -0.66 -11.90
C ALA A 118 2.93 -1.54 -12.36
N LYS A 119 2.74 -2.86 -12.47
CA LYS A 119 3.78 -3.84 -12.83
C LYS A 119 4.94 -3.94 -11.83
N ILE A 120 4.75 -3.50 -10.58
CA ILE A 120 5.68 -3.73 -9.48
C ILE A 120 5.48 -5.15 -8.95
N ARG A 121 6.57 -5.90 -8.77
CA ARG A 121 6.54 -7.34 -8.40
C ARG A 121 7.01 -7.64 -6.99
N VAL A 122 7.55 -6.65 -6.27
CA VAL A 122 8.07 -6.79 -4.92
C VAL A 122 7.39 -5.77 -4.01
N PHE A 123 6.91 -6.23 -2.86
CA PHE A 123 6.24 -5.43 -1.85
C PHE A 123 6.82 -5.79 -0.47
N ALA A 124 7.24 -4.80 0.31
CA ALA A 124 7.69 -4.99 1.68
C ALA A 124 6.65 -4.45 2.69
N THR A 125 6.38 -5.22 3.74
CA THR A 125 5.47 -4.85 4.84
C THR A 125 5.97 -5.42 6.18
N GLY A 126 5.30 -5.06 7.28
CA GLY A 126 5.56 -5.63 8.60
C GLY A 126 5.11 -7.08 8.71
N GLY A 127 3.83 -7.35 8.47
CA GLY A 127 3.22 -8.68 8.56
C GLY A 127 1.97 -8.75 7.67
N ILE A 128 1.64 -9.94 7.15
CA ILE A 128 0.39 -10.11 6.41
C ILE A 128 -0.79 -10.37 7.35
N GLY A 129 -2.00 -10.04 6.92
CA GLY A 129 -3.20 -10.58 7.55
C GLY A 129 -3.33 -12.08 7.26
N GLY A 130 -4.09 -12.78 8.10
CA GLY A 130 -4.22 -14.23 8.00
C GLY A 130 -5.54 -14.76 8.55
N VAL A 131 -5.55 -16.04 8.89
CA VAL A 131 -6.66 -16.70 9.56
C VAL A 131 -6.64 -16.27 11.04
N HIS A 132 -7.71 -15.64 11.51
CA HIS A 132 -7.79 -15.23 12.92
C HIS A 132 -8.02 -16.43 13.84
N ARG A 133 -7.66 -16.29 15.13
CA ARG A 133 -7.96 -17.29 16.15
C ARG A 133 -9.48 -17.42 16.30
N GLY A 134 -10.02 -18.64 16.17
CA GLY A 134 -11.47 -18.88 16.19
C GLY A 134 -12.14 -18.81 14.81
N ALA A 135 -11.37 -18.71 13.72
CA ALA A 135 -11.91 -18.67 12.36
C ALA A 135 -12.65 -19.94 11.93
N GLN A 136 -12.45 -21.07 12.61
CA GLN A 136 -13.22 -22.29 12.34
C GLN A 136 -14.73 -22.13 12.60
N GLU A 137 -15.11 -21.14 13.42
CA GLU A 137 -16.50 -20.79 13.72
C GLU A 137 -16.90 -19.44 13.10
N SER A 138 -16.04 -18.43 13.25
CA SER A 138 -16.35 -17.03 12.86
C SER A 138 -16.13 -16.73 11.38
N PHE A 139 -15.29 -17.52 10.71
CA PHE A 139 -14.82 -17.29 9.34
C PHE A 139 -14.11 -15.93 9.16
N ASP A 140 -13.53 -15.38 10.24
CA ASP A 140 -12.71 -14.18 10.18
C ASP A 140 -11.33 -14.51 9.58
N ILE A 141 -11.25 -14.35 8.25
CA ILE A 141 -10.08 -14.68 7.43
C ILE A 141 -9.74 -13.46 6.57
N SER A 142 -8.50 -12.99 6.67
CA SER A 142 -8.05 -11.82 5.91
C SER A 142 -8.17 -12.02 4.40
N ALA A 143 -8.62 -10.97 3.71
CA ALA A 143 -8.61 -10.89 2.25
C ALA A 143 -7.18 -10.92 1.65
N ASP A 144 -6.15 -10.67 2.46
CA ASP A 144 -4.74 -10.77 2.04
C ASP A 144 -4.41 -12.17 1.51
N LEU A 145 -4.95 -13.22 2.14
CA LEU A 145 -4.71 -14.61 1.71
C LEU A 145 -5.32 -14.90 0.33
N GLN A 146 -6.50 -14.36 0.05
CA GLN A 146 -7.12 -14.48 -1.27
C GLN A 146 -6.37 -13.65 -2.31
N GLU A 147 -5.83 -12.51 -1.93
CA GLU A 147 -5.04 -11.69 -2.84
C GLU A 147 -3.69 -12.34 -3.18
N LEU A 148 -3.01 -12.95 -2.20
CA LEU A 148 -1.81 -13.77 -2.39
C LEU A 148 -2.03 -14.93 -3.37
N ALA A 149 -3.23 -15.52 -3.38
CA ALA A 149 -3.55 -16.64 -4.25
C ALA A 149 -3.69 -16.26 -5.74
N GLN A 150 -3.93 -14.99 -6.06
CA GLN A 150 -4.28 -14.56 -7.43
C GLN A 150 -3.37 -13.45 -8.00
N THR A 151 -2.70 -12.69 -7.15
CA THR A 151 -1.96 -11.49 -7.57
C THR A 151 -0.46 -11.73 -7.56
N PRO A 152 0.22 -11.54 -8.71
CA PRO A 152 1.61 -11.97 -8.88
C PRO A 152 2.61 -10.92 -8.35
N VAL A 153 2.62 -10.76 -7.02
CA VAL A 153 3.49 -9.86 -6.25
C VAL A 153 4.08 -10.65 -5.09
N ALA A 154 5.42 -10.64 -4.94
CA ALA A 154 6.10 -11.21 -3.79
C ALA A 154 6.02 -10.24 -2.61
N VAL A 155 5.48 -10.72 -1.48
CA VAL A 155 5.33 -9.94 -0.24
C VAL A 155 6.38 -10.38 0.77
N VAL A 156 7.29 -9.46 1.13
CA VAL A 156 8.32 -9.66 2.15
C VAL A 156 7.77 -9.13 3.48
N CYS A 157 7.73 -10.00 4.49
CA CYS A 157 7.13 -9.70 5.80
C CYS A 157 7.77 -10.55 6.92
N ALA A 158 7.43 -10.24 8.17
CA ALA A 158 7.87 -10.96 9.36
C ALA A 158 6.86 -12.03 9.84
N GLY A 159 6.09 -12.62 8.90
CA GLY A 159 5.08 -13.65 9.17
C GLY A 159 3.90 -13.57 8.22
#